data_AF-A0A7X7I5J9-F1
#
_entry.id   AF-A0A7X7I5J9-F1
#
_cell.length_a   1.000
_cell.length_b   1.000
_cell.length_c   1.000
_cell.angle_alpha   90.00
_cell.angle_beta   90.00
_cell.angle_gamma   90.00
#
_symmetry.space_group_name_H-M   'P 1'
#
loop_
_entity.id
_entity.type
_entity.pdbx_description
1 polymer ?
#
loop_
_entity_poly.entity_id
_entity_poly.type
_entity_poly.pdbx_seq_one_letter_code
_entity_poly.pdbx_strand_id
1 'polypeptide(L)'
;MRIMDQQGENAADKQGIRVLERLFDILSFLAERHDYAGIKEIAEATGLSRTTVHRVLATCEENYVVLKDNIGRYRIGPRSLVWANSYQQQTGLAKIARQHLKELLRDVGETVHLFIYEKGEAFYLEKMHTYNVTGLDSRIGSRLELYSTSAGRA
;
A
#
# COMPACT_ATOMS: atom_id res chain seq x y z
N MET A 1 -24.16 18.42 -45.59
CA MET A 1 -24.39 17.01 -45.20
C MET A 1 -23.23 16.65 -44.26
N ARG A 2 -23.28 16.98 -42.96
CA ARG A 2 -23.78 16.14 -41.82
C ARG A 2 -23.48 14.66 -42.08
N ILE A 3 -22.71 13.96 -41.24
CA ILE A 3 -23.01 13.47 -39.87
C ILE A 3 -21.63 13.21 -39.18
N MET A 4 -21.18 13.88 -38.12
CA MET A 4 -21.43 13.65 -36.67
C MET A 4 -21.66 12.20 -36.22
N ASP A 5 -20.63 11.54 -35.70
CA ASP A 5 -20.73 10.74 -34.46
C ASP A 5 -19.38 10.89 -33.72
N GLN A 6 -19.22 11.66 -32.62
CA GLN A 6 -19.70 11.41 -31.25
C GLN A 6 -19.31 9.99 -30.81
N GLN A 7 -18.60 9.71 -29.71
CA GLN A 7 -18.54 10.31 -28.38
C GLN A 7 -17.18 9.87 -27.78
N GLY A 8 -16.39 10.74 -27.15
CA GLY A 8 -16.64 11.04 -25.74
C GLY A 8 -16.46 9.78 -24.90
N GLU A 9 -15.22 9.29 -24.72
CA GLU A 9 -14.90 8.38 -23.62
C GLU A 9 -15.13 9.17 -22.35
N ASN A 10 -16.37 9.07 -21.89
CA ASN A 10 -16.84 9.50 -20.60
C ASN A 10 -15.86 8.90 -19.59
N ALA A 11 -15.00 9.74 -19.01
CA ALA A 11 -14.33 9.45 -17.77
C ALA A 11 -15.46 9.15 -16.79
N ALA A 12 -15.79 7.86 -16.68
CA ALA A 12 -16.90 7.37 -15.90
C ALA A 12 -16.82 8.06 -14.55
N ASP A 13 -17.86 8.85 -14.26
CA ASP A 13 -18.07 9.59 -13.03
C ASP A 13 -17.66 8.67 -11.88
N LYS A 14 -16.41 8.81 -11.41
CA LYS A 14 -15.93 8.09 -10.24
C LYS A 14 -16.78 8.67 -9.12
N GLN A 15 -17.87 7.98 -8.77
CA GLN A 15 -18.62 8.20 -7.54
C GLN A 15 -17.79 7.78 -6.32
N GLY A 16 -16.55 8.28 -6.26
CA GLY A 16 -15.68 8.17 -5.12
C GLY A 16 -16.16 9.13 -4.05
N ILE A 17 -16.29 8.64 -2.82
CA ILE A 17 -16.51 9.53 -1.69
C ILE A 17 -15.19 10.27 -1.45
N ARG A 18 -15.12 11.55 -1.85
CA ARG A 18 -13.91 12.39 -1.83
C ARG A 18 -13.12 12.37 -0.51
N VAL A 19 -13.80 12.18 0.63
CA VAL A 19 -13.12 12.08 1.93
C VAL A 19 -12.29 10.79 2.07
N LEU A 20 -12.72 9.70 1.43
CA LEU A 20 -12.00 8.43 1.42
C LEU A 20 -10.77 8.49 0.53
N GLU A 21 -10.84 9.18 -0.62
CA GLU A 21 -9.68 9.40 -1.49
C GLU A 21 -8.57 10.12 -0.72
N ARG A 22 -8.92 11.22 -0.04
CA ARG A 22 -8.01 11.99 0.82
C ARG A 22 -7.41 11.15 1.94
N LEU A 23 -8.21 10.27 2.53
CA LEU A 23 -7.73 9.33 3.54
C LEU A 23 -6.67 8.40 2.95
N PHE A 24 -6.93 7.79 1.79
CA PHE A 24 -5.97 6.92 1.13
C PHE A 24 -4.68 7.64 0.75
N ASP A 25 -4.76 8.88 0.25
CA ASP A 25 -3.58 9.69 -0.06
C ASP A 25 -2.72 9.94 1.17
N ILE A 26 -3.35 10.33 2.29
CA ILE A 26 -2.66 10.57 3.57
C ILE A 26 -2.02 9.28 4.09
N LEU A 27 -2.76 8.17 4.10
CA LEU A 27 -2.24 6.89 4.60
C LEU A 27 -1.11 6.34 3.73
N SER A 28 -1.20 6.51 2.41
CA SER A 28 -0.15 6.09 1.48
C SER A 28 1.14 6.89 1.76
N PHE A 29 1.03 8.21 1.87
CA PHE A 29 2.17 9.06 2.24
C PHE A 29 2.80 8.66 3.58
N LEU A 30 1.98 8.36 4.59
CA LEU A 30 2.49 7.93 5.90
C LEU A 30 3.11 6.53 5.88
N ALA A 31 2.61 5.61 5.05
CA ALA A 31 3.09 4.23 4.95
C ALA A 31 4.46 4.09 4.27
N GLU A 32 4.82 5.04 3.41
CA GLU A 32 6.13 5.07 2.75
C GLU A 32 7.26 5.48 3.70
N ARG A 33 6.93 6.13 4.83
CA ARG A 33 7.89 6.73 5.77
C ARG A 33 8.24 5.80 6.92
N HIS A 34 9.45 5.96 7.45
CA HIS A 34 9.93 5.25 8.64
C HIS A 34 9.73 6.03 9.95
N ASP A 35 9.32 7.29 9.89
CA ASP A 35 9.17 8.18 11.04
C ASP A 35 7.89 9.04 10.93
N TYR A 36 7.55 9.74 12.01
CA TYR A 36 6.40 10.64 12.07
C TYR A 36 6.50 11.82 11.09
N ALA A 37 5.36 12.23 10.53
CA ALA A 37 5.24 13.38 9.63
C ALA A 37 4.31 14.47 10.20
N GLY A 38 4.69 15.73 10.02
CA GLY A 38 3.86 16.86 10.46
C GLY A 38 2.69 17.14 9.51
N ILE A 39 1.64 17.80 10.01
CA ILE A 39 0.47 18.20 9.17
C ILE A 39 0.89 19.02 7.95
N LYS A 40 1.90 19.88 8.09
CA LYS A 40 2.43 20.70 6.99
C LYS A 40 2.99 19.82 5.86
N GLU A 41 3.83 18.85 6.22
CA GLU A 41 4.47 17.94 5.27
C GLU A 41 3.43 17.08 4.56
N ILE A 42 2.45 16.56 5.31
CA ILE A 42 1.36 15.75 4.76
C ILE A 42 0.51 16.59 3.79
N ALA A 43 0.18 17.83 4.16
CA ALA A 43 -0.59 18.75 3.30
C ALA A 43 0.15 19.08 2.00
N GLU A 44 1.45 19.35 2.07
CA GLU A 44 2.28 19.63 0.90
C GLU A 44 2.41 18.42 -0.02
N ALA A 45 2.61 17.21 0.53
CA ALA A 45 2.73 15.99 -0.25
C ALA A 45 1.42 15.55 -0.91
N THR A 46 0.28 15.76 -0.25
CA THR A 46 -1.05 15.33 -0.74
C THR A 46 -1.79 16.42 -1.51
N GLY A 47 -1.30 17.66 -1.53
CA GLY A 47 -2.00 18.81 -2.12
C GLY A 47 -3.27 19.23 -1.36
N LEU A 48 -3.48 18.71 -0.14
CA LEU A 48 -4.66 18.98 0.68
C LEU A 48 -4.45 20.20 1.58
N SER A 49 -5.54 20.88 1.96
CA SER A 49 -5.44 21.93 2.97
C SER A 49 -5.10 21.35 4.35
N ARG A 50 -4.32 22.08 5.15
CA ARG A 50 -3.97 21.66 6.52
C ARG A 50 -5.19 21.34 7.38
N THR A 51 -6.28 22.08 7.23
CA THR A 51 -7.56 21.82 7.92
C THR A 51 -8.17 20.47 7.51
N THR A 52 -8.08 20.12 6.23
CA THR A 52 -8.56 18.82 5.73
C THR A 52 -7.73 17.69 6.31
N VAL A 53 -6.40 17.80 6.23
CA VAL A 53 -5.46 16.82 6.80
C VAL A 53 -5.71 16.62 8.29
N HIS A 54 -5.82 17.72 9.04
CA HIS A 54 -6.10 17.66 10.48
C HIS A 54 -7.40 16.91 10.79
N ARG A 55 -8.49 17.21 10.09
CA ARG A 55 -9.80 16.56 10.34
C ARG A 55 -9.76 15.07 10.02
N VAL A 56 -9.13 14.67 8.92
CA VAL A 56 -8.98 13.25 8.56
C VAL A 56 -8.13 12.52 9.59
N LEU A 57 -7.00 13.12 9.99
CA LEU A 57 -6.09 12.52 10.98
C LEU A 57 -6.73 12.40 12.36
N ALA A 58 -7.56 13.36 12.78
CA ALA A 58 -8.30 13.27 14.05
C ALA A 58 -9.21 12.02 14.10
N THR A 59 -10.01 11.79 13.05
CA THR A 59 -10.82 10.56 12.96
C THR A 59 -9.96 9.29 12.92
N CYS A 60 -8.81 9.34 12.23
CA CYS A 60 -7.90 8.20 12.15
C CYS A 60 -7.26 7.88 13.50
N GLU A 61 -6.89 8.91 14.28
CA GLU A 61 -6.27 8.81 15.59
C GLU A 61 -7.23 8.17 16.59
N GLU A 62 -8.49 8.62 16.62
CA GLU A 62 -9.56 8.02 17.44
C GLU A 62 -9.77 6.52 17.16
N ASN A 63 -9.41 6.06 15.96
CA ASN A 63 -9.60 4.68 15.51
C ASN A 63 -8.30 3.87 15.45
N TYR A 64 -7.20 4.39 16.00
CA TYR A 64 -5.85 3.78 16.01
C TYR A 64 -5.30 3.47 14.61
N VAL A 65 -5.81 4.15 13.58
CA VAL A 65 -5.31 4.06 12.20
C VAL A 65 -4.00 4.81 12.07
N VAL A 66 -3.85 5.89 12.81
CA VAL A 66 -2.59 6.63 12.99
C VAL A 66 -2.29 6.81 14.47
N LEU A 67 -1.03 7.10 14.78
CA LEU A 67 -0.61 7.55 16.11
C LEU A 67 -0.03 8.95 15.99
N LYS A 68 -0.26 9.77 17.01
CA LYS A 68 0.26 11.13 17.13
C LYS A 68 1.32 11.20 18.22
N ASP A 69 2.45 11.86 17.94
CA ASP A 69 3.48 12.12 18.95
C ASP A 69 3.16 13.38 19.78
N ASN A 70 4.01 13.65 20.78
CA ASN A 70 3.87 14.79 21.69
C ASN A 70 3.99 16.17 21.02
N ILE A 71 4.58 16.25 19.83
CA ILE A 71 4.74 17.47 19.04
C ILE A 71 3.75 17.56 17.87
N GLY A 72 2.78 16.64 17.81
CA GLY A 72 1.67 16.68 16.85
C GLY A 72 1.99 16.17 15.45
N ARG A 73 3.01 15.33 15.31
CA ARG A 73 3.30 14.58 14.08
C ARG A 73 2.63 13.21 14.11
N TYR A 74 2.41 12.62 12.95
CA TYR A 74 1.61 11.41 12.76
C TYR A 74 2.39 10.30 12.05
N ARG A 75 2.10 9.04 12.40
CA ARG A 75 2.57 7.84 11.68
C ARG A 75 1.47 6.79 11.62
N ILE A 76 1.63 5.76 10.79
CA ILE A 76 0.71 4.61 10.74
C ILE A 76 0.58 3.95 12.13
N GLY A 77 -0.66 3.67 12.52
CA GLY A 77 -1.03 3.06 13.79
C GLY A 77 -1.27 1.55 13.69
N PRO A 78 -1.52 0.91 14.85
CA PRO A 78 -1.61 -0.56 14.96
C PRO A 78 -2.86 -1.16 14.29
N ARG A 79 -3.87 -0.36 13.93
CA ARG A 79 -5.04 -0.87 13.19
C ARG A 79 -4.63 -1.56 11.87
N SER A 80 -3.55 -1.08 11.24
CA SER A 80 -2.97 -1.69 10.04
C SER A 80 -2.59 -3.17 10.24
N LEU A 81 -2.07 -3.54 11.41
CA LEU A 81 -1.71 -4.92 11.76
C LEU A 81 -2.94 -5.83 11.83
N VAL A 82 -4.06 -5.31 12.34
CA VAL A 82 -5.32 -6.05 12.43
C VAL A 82 -5.87 -6.35 11.03
N TRP A 83 -5.84 -5.37 10.12
CA TRP A 83 -6.25 -5.56 8.73
C TRP A 83 -5.34 -6.53 7.98
N ALA A 84 -4.02 -6.39 8.14
CA ALA A 84 -3.04 -7.29 7.54
C ALA A 84 -3.24 -8.75 8.01
N ASN A 85 -3.50 -8.94 9.32
CA ASN A 85 -3.78 -10.26 9.86
C ASN A 85 -5.07 -10.85 9.27
N SER A 86 -6.15 -10.07 9.19
CA SER A 86 -7.41 -10.51 8.57
C SER A 86 -7.20 -10.94 7.11
N TYR A 87 -6.43 -10.17 6.34
CA TYR A 87 -6.12 -10.52 4.95
C TYR A 87 -5.35 -11.84 4.83
N GLN A 88 -4.34 -12.05 5.68
CA GLN A 88 -3.58 -13.29 5.71
C GLN A 88 -4.44 -14.51 6.08
N GLN A 89 -5.40 -14.36 7.01
CA GLN A 89 -6.30 -15.45 7.40
C GLN A 89 -7.29 -15.81 6.28
N GLN A 90 -7.79 -14.82 5.53
CA GLN A 90 -8.75 -15.04 4.44
C GLN A 90 -8.12 -15.70 3.22
N THR A 91 -6.92 -15.25 2.83
CA THR A 91 -6.26 -15.79 1.63
C THR A 91 -5.71 -17.19 1.86
N GLY A 92 -5.15 -17.48 3.04
CA GLY A 92 -4.52 -18.76 3.38
C GLY A 92 -3.28 -19.13 2.53
N LEU A 93 -3.09 -18.47 1.38
CA LEU A 93 -2.07 -18.73 0.38
C LEU A 93 -0.66 -18.58 0.95
N ALA A 94 -0.40 -17.53 1.73
CA ALA A 94 0.90 -17.33 2.37
C ALA A 94 1.27 -18.52 3.28
N LYS A 95 0.29 -19.04 4.03
CA LYS A 95 0.50 -20.18 4.94
C LYS A 95 0.83 -21.46 4.19
N ILE A 96 0.13 -21.74 3.09
CA ILE A 96 0.34 -22.92 2.24
C ILE A 96 1.67 -22.80 1.50
N ALA A 97 1.92 -21.66 0.87
CA ALA A 97 3.11 -21.42 0.06
C ALA A 97 4.40 -21.41 0.88
N ARG A 98 4.35 -21.03 2.17
CA ARG A 98 5.56 -20.85 3.00
C ARG A 98 6.48 -22.08 3.02
N GLN A 99 5.95 -23.30 3.04
CA GLN A 99 6.79 -24.50 3.02
C GLN A 99 7.51 -24.67 1.68
N HIS A 100 6.79 -24.49 0.57
CA HIS A 100 7.36 -24.55 -0.78
C HIS A 100 8.37 -23.43 -1.02
N LEU A 101 8.11 -22.22 -0.53
CA LEU A 101 9.05 -21.10 -0.63
C LEU A 101 10.34 -21.36 0.17
N LYS A 102 10.27 -22.06 1.31
CA LYS A 102 11.47 -22.49 2.06
C LYS A 102 12.30 -23.51 1.29
N GLU A 103 11.64 -24.48 0.67
CA GLU A 103 12.29 -25.48 -0.18
C GLU A 103 12.98 -24.79 -1.35
N LEU A 104 12.26 -23.94 -2.08
CA LEU A 104 12.81 -23.17 -3.19
C LEU A 104 14.00 -22.31 -2.78
N LEU A 105 13.90 -21.60 -1.63
CA LEU A 105 15.01 -20.80 -1.11
C LEU A 105 16.25 -21.65 -0.80
N ARG A 106 16.09 -22.86 -0.25
CA ARG A 106 17.21 -23.78 -0.02
C ARG A 106 17.85 -24.25 -1.31
N ASP A 107 17.05 -24.47 -2.33
CA ASP A 107 17.53 -24.98 -3.62
C ASP A 107 18.24 -23.90 -4.45
N VAL A 108 17.72 -22.66 -4.43
CA VAL A 108 18.27 -21.54 -5.21
C VAL A 108 19.32 -20.72 -4.48
N GLY A 109 19.32 -20.73 -3.14
CA GLY A 109 20.22 -19.90 -2.32
C GLY A 109 19.93 -18.40 -2.34
N GLU A 110 18.88 -17.96 -3.03
CA GLU A 110 18.53 -16.55 -3.25
C GLU A 110 17.23 -16.14 -2.55
N THR A 111 16.99 -14.83 -2.45
CA THR A 111 15.72 -14.30 -1.91
C THR A 111 14.55 -14.66 -2.83
N VAL A 112 13.48 -15.23 -2.24
CA VAL A 112 12.26 -15.61 -2.95
C VAL A 112 11.11 -14.67 -2.54
N HIS A 113 10.38 -14.15 -3.53
CA HIS A 113 9.20 -13.31 -3.33
C HIS A 113 7.94 -14.03 -3.80
N LEU A 114 6.86 -13.91 -3.04
CA LEU A 114 5.52 -14.31 -3.46
C LEU A 114 4.65 -13.07 -3.63
N PHE A 115 3.92 -13.04 -4.74
CA PHE A 115 3.03 -11.96 -5.09
C PHE A 115 1.60 -12.47 -5.26
N ILE A 116 0.66 -11.56 -5.05
CA ILE A 116 -0.73 -11.70 -5.49
C ILE A 116 -0.98 -10.67 -6.58
N TYR A 117 -1.85 -11.00 -7.53
CA TYR A 117 -2.27 -10.11 -8.60
C TYR A 117 -3.76 -9.85 -8.49
N GLU A 118 -4.14 -8.60 -8.27
CA GLU A 118 -5.52 -8.18 -8.08
C GLU A 118 -5.78 -6.91 -8.88
N LYS A 119 -6.80 -6.94 -9.75
CA LYS A 119 -7.29 -5.78 -10.52
C LYS A 119 -6.21 -4.96 -11.23
N GLY A 120 -5.20 -5.62 -11.82
CA GLY A 120 -4.14 -4.92 -12.54
C GLY A 120 -2.97 -4.46 -11.67
N GLU A 121 -2.92 -4.88 -10.41
CA GLU A 121 -1.86 -4.51 -9.47
C GLU A 121 -1.29 -5.76 -8.79
N ALA A 122 0.03 -5.83 -8.66
CA ALA A 122 0.68 -6.87 -7.86
C ALA A 122 1.07 -6.36 -6.48
N PHE A 123 0.85 -7.19 -5.46
CA PHE A 123 1.21 -6.89 -4.08
C PHE A 123 2.14 -7.97 -3.52
N TYR A 124 3.16 -7.55 -2.76
CA TYR A 124 4.03 -8.48 -2.05
C TYR A 124 3.26 -9.18 -0.94
N LEU A 125 3.14 -10.51 -1.03
CA LEU A 125 2.46 -11.34 -0.03
C LEU A 125 3.45 -11.95 0.97
N GLU A 126 4.59 -12.46 0.51
CA GLU A 126 5.61 -13.09 1.36
C GLU A 126 7.01 -12.84 0.77
N LYS A 127 8.01 -12.74 1.65
CA LYS A 127 9.42 -12.56 1.28
C LYS A 127 10.29 -13.48 2.14
N MET A 128 11.03 -14.38 1.49
CA MET A 128 11.93 -15.33 2.13
C MET A 128 13.36 -14.96 1.78
N HIS A 129 14.18 -14.70 2.79
CA HIS A 129 15.55 -14.20 2.65
C HIS A 129 16.59 -15.21 3.11
N THR A 130 17.72 -15.27 2.42
CA THR A 130 18.97 -15.85 2.94
C THR A 130 19.70 -14.82 3.78
N TYR A 131 20.46 -15.26 4.80
CA TYR A 131 21.14 -14.40 5.79
C TYR A 131 22.28 -13.52 5.21
N ASN A 132 22.44 -13.47 3.89
CA ASN A 132 23.51 -12.75 3.22
C ASN A 132 22.96 -11.60 2.37
N VAL A 133 23.22 -10.38 2.86
CA VAL A 133 23.52 -9.15 2.10
C VAL A 133 22.35 -8.39 1.45
N THR A 134 22.24 -7.12 1.86
CA THR A 134 21.62 -5.94 1.21
C THR A 134 20.72 -6.22 0.00
N GLY A 135 19.44 -6.48 0.26
CA GLY A 135 18.42 -6.58 -0.79
C GLY A 135 17.64 -5.28 -0.96
N LEU A 136 17.11 -5.05 -2.17
CA LEU A 136 16.07 -4.06 -2.46
C LEU A 136 14.99 -4.05 -1.35
N ASP A 137 14.57 -2.84 -0.96
CA ASP A 137 13.57 -2.58 0.09
C ASP A 137 12.14 -2.97 -0.36
N SER A 138 11.95 -4.24 -0.69
CA SER A 138 10.63 -4.82 -0.93
C SER A 138 9.96 -5.09 0.42
N ARG A 139 8.79 -4.46 0.63
CA ARG A 139 8.02 -4.53 1.87
C ARG A 139 6.75 -5.34 1.65
N ILE A 140 6.45 -6.28 2.55
CA ILE A 140 5.18 -7.01 2.50
C ILE A 140 4.02 -6.01 2.57
N GLY A 141 3.05 -6.15 1.66
CA GLY A 141 1.93 -5.22 1.52
C GLY A 141 2.20 -3.98 0.64
N SER A 142 3.42 -3.77 0.13
CA SER A 142 3.66 -2.71 -0.87
C SER A 142 3.21 -3.15 -2.27
N ARG A 143 2.88 -2.15 -3.10
CA ARG A 143 2.57 -2.33 -4.53
C ARG A 143 3.85 -2.58 -5.33
N LEU A 144 3.71 -3.32 -6.43
CA LEU A 144 4.78 -3.56 -7.40
C LEU A 144 4.44 -2.88 -8.74
N GLU A 145 5.43 -2.25 -9.35
CA GLU A 145 5.33 -1.80 -10.74
C GLU A 145 5.49 -2.99 -11.69
N LEU A 146 4.40 -3.35 -12.37
CA LEU A 146 4.32 -4.54 -13.24
C LEU A 146 5.19 -4.45 -14.49
N TYR A 147 5.50 -3.25 -14.98
CA TYR A 147 6.21 -3.07 -16.24
C TYR A 147 7.74 -3.26 -16.13
N SER A 148 8.28 -3.18 -14.91
CA SER A 148 9.73 -3.06 -14.66
C SER A 148 10.31 -4.20 -13.82
N THR A 149 9.50 -5.16 -13.39
CA THR A 149 9.92 -6.23 -12.48
C THR A 149 9.71 -7.59 -13.12
N SER A 150 10.58 -8.56 -12.80
CA SER A 150 10.47 -9.93 -13.32
C SER A 150 9.11 -10.56 -12.99
N ALA A 151 8.56 -10.26 -11.82
CA ALA A 151 7.23 -10.73 -11.40
C ALA A 151 6.07 -10.13 -12.21
N GLY A 152 6.23 -8.95 -12.81
CA GLY A 152 5.20 -8.36 -13.67
C GLY A 152 5.24 -8.85 -15.13
N ARG A 153 6.26 -9.64 -15.51
CA ARG A 153 6.40 -10.26 -16.84
C ARG A 153 6.03 -11.74 -16.88
N ALA A 154 5.78 -12.37 -15.74
CA ALA A 154 5.42 -13.78 -15.60
C ALA A 154 3.89 -13.96 -15.65
#